data_AF-A0A1V9WAA8-F1
#
_entry.id   AF-A0A1V9WAA8-F1
#
_cell.length_a   1.000
_cell.length_b   1.000
_cell.length_c   1.000
_cell.angle_alpha   90.00
_cell.angle_beta   90.00
_cell.angle_gamma   90.00
#
_symmetry.space_group_name_H-M   'P 1'
#
loop_
_entity.id
_entity.type
_entity.pdbx_description
1 polymer ?
#
loop_
_entity_poly.entity_id
_entity_poly.type
_entity_poly.pdbx_seq_one_letter_code
_entity_poly.pdbx_strand_id
1 'polypeptide(L)'
;MHITHIVNDWYKFGELKLVESILHDNAKSYVRSIDYVGGNLGLMFTIHLFYRLINHDNTLGEAVREARLIDEETCTFRVYKKYETHLFYIRMNVFHI
;
A
#
# COMPACT_ATOMS: atom_id res chain seq x y z
N MET A 1 -5.49 -8.59 18.68
CA MET A 1 -4.48 -8.80 17.62
C MET A 1 -4.31 -7.47 16.91
N HIS A 2 -3.19 -6.77 17.08
CA HIS A 2 -2.93 -5.54 16.33
C HIS A 2 -2.33 -5.92 14.97
N ILE A 3 -3.12 -5.78 13.91
CA ILE A 3 -2.59 -5.97 12.55
C ILE A 3 -1.67 -4.77 12.28
N THR A 4 -0.43 -5.02 11.90
CA THR A 4 0.53 -3.91 11.72
C THR A 4 0.38 -3.32 10.31
N HIS A 5 0.36 -4.17 9.29
CA HIS A 5 0.28 -3.76 7.89
C HIS A 5 -0.69 -4.68 7.15
N ILE A 6 -1.53 -4.11 6.28
CA ILE A 6 -2.40 -4.87 5.37
C ILE A 6 -1.97 -4.54 3.94
N VAL A 7 -1.91 -5.56 3.08
CA VAL A 7 -1.65 -5.42 1.64
C VAL A 7 -2.83 -6.01 0.89
N ASN A 8 -3.44 -5.22 0.01
CA ASN A 8 -4.59 -5.61 -0.78
C ASN A 8 -4.34 -5.38 -2.28
N ASP A 9 -4.33 -6.47 -3.03
CA ASP A 9 -4.08 -6.47 -4.47
C ASP A 9 -5.36 -6.52 -5.31
N TRP A 10 -6.55 -6.50 -4.68
CA TRP A 10 -7.80 -6.57 -5.41
C TRP A 10 -8.27 -5.24 -5.96
N TYR A 11 -8.55 -5.25 -7.27
CA TYR A 11 -9.19 -4.14 -7.97
C TYR A 11 -10.54 -3.79 -7.33
N LYS A 12 -10.76 -2.50 -7.08
CA LYS A 12 -11.97 -1.92 -6.45
C LYS A 12 -12.28 -2.37 -5.02
N PHE A 13 -11.38 -3.08 -4.33
CA PHE A 13 -11.62 -3.40 -2.93
C PHE A 13 -11.24 -2.22 -2.02
N GLY A 14 -12.27 -1.55 -1.51
CA GLY A 14 -12.17 -0.50 -0.51
C GLY A 14 -12.18 0.88 -1.10
N GLU A 15 -13.36 1.48 -1.13
CA GLU A 15 -13.50 2.95 -1.17
C GLU A 15 -12.68 3.57 -0.04
N LEU A 16 -12.30 4.84 -0.18
CA LEU A 16 -11.46 5.55 0.79
C LEU A 16 -11.97 5.37 2.24
N LYS A 17 -13.29 5.35 2.43
CA LYS A 17 -13.97 5.09 3.71
C LYS A 17 -13.62 3.75 4.35
N LEU A 18 -13.47 2.68 3.57
CA LEU A 18 -13.06 1.37 4.09
C LEU A 18 -11.59 1.38 4.50
N VAL A 19 -10.74 2.08 3.73
CA VAL A 19 -9.32 2.26 4.08
C VAL A 19 -9.21 3.03 5.40
N GLU A 20 -9.99 4.10 5.55
CA GLU A 20 -10.07 4.90 6.78
C GLU A 20 -10.53 4.06 7.97
N SER A 21 -11.60 3.27 7.84
CA SER A 21 -12.10 2.44 8.94
C SER A 21 -11.08 1.36 9.34
N ILE A 22 -10.41 0.73 8.36
CA ILE A 22 -9.36 -0.27 8.62
C ILE A 22 -8.17 0.37 9.36
N LEU A 23 -7.74 1.57 8.95
CA LEU A 23 -6.65 2.29 9.62
C LEU A 23 -7.06 2.80 11.01
N HIS A 24 -8.33 3.19 11.19
CA HIS A 24 -8.84 3.68 12.47
C HIS A 24 -8.84 2.57 13.53
N ASP A 25 -9.33 1.38 13.18
CA ASP A 25 -9.60 0.34 14.19
C ASP A 25 -8.47 -0.69 14.32
N ASN A 26 -7.81 -1.07 13.22
CA ASN A 26 -7.11 -2.36 13.18
C ASN A 26 -5.69 -2.35 12.62
N ALA A 27 -5.31 -1.40 11.74
CA ALA A 27 -4.02 -1.41 11.03
C ALA A 27 -3.19 -0.13 11.20
N LYS A 28 -1.85 -0.23 11.27
CA LYS A 28 -0.96 0.95 11.21
C LYS A 28 -0.79 1.46 9.79
N SER A 29 -0.84 0.58 8.80
CA SER A 29 -0.85 0.98 7.40
C SER A 29 -1.59 -0.01 6.50
N TYR A 30 -2.01 0.48 5.35
CA TYR A 30 -2.77 -0.25 4.35
C TYR A 30 -2.17 0.02 2.97
N VAL A 31 -1.82 -1.02 2.22
CA VAL A 31 -1.36 -0.92 0.84
C VAL A 31 -2.50 -1.40 -0.05
N ARG A 32 -2.85 -0.62 -1.08
CA ARG A 32 -3.81 -1.08 -2.09
C ARG A 32 -3.43 -0.70 -3.49
N SER A 33 -3.91 -1.49 -4.45
CA SER A 33 -4.02 -1.02 -5.83
C SER A 33 -5.11 0.06 -5.95
N ILE A 34 -4.86 1.08 -6.77
CA ILE A 34 -5.82 2.14 -7.13
C ILE A 34 -6.47 1.94 -8.50
N ASP A 35 -5.94 1.02 -9.31
CA ASP A 35 -6.46 0.69 -10.64
C ASP A 35 -6.38 -0.82 -10.90
N TYR A 36 -6.87 -1.26 -12.05
CA TYR A 36 -6.85 -2.66 -12.43
C TYR A 36 -5.40 -3.08 -12.70
N VAL A 37 -4.90 -3.97 -11.86
CA VAL A 37 -3.61 -4.62 -12.06
C VAL A 37 -3.89 -5.99 -12.67
N GLY A 38 -3.24 -6.29 -13.79
CA GLY A 38 -3.29 -7.65 -14.33
C GLY A 38 -2.76 -8.63 -13.28
N GLY A 39 -3.46 -9.75 -13.04
CA GLY A 39 -3.16 -10.63 -11.91
C GLY A 39 -1.69 -11.09 -11.80
N ASN A 40 -1.00 -11.22 -12.94
CA ASN A 40 0.44 -11.54 -12.95
C ASN A 40 1.31 -10.40 -12.39
N LEU A 41 0.97 -9.14 -12.71
CA LEU A 41 1.68 -7.97 -12.18
C LEU A 41 1.44 -7.81 -10.68
N GLY A 42 0.21 -8.05 -10.21
CA GLY A 42 -0.13 -8.00 -8.79
C GLY A 42 0.61 -9.07 -7.98
N LEU A 43 0.71 -10.28 -8.55
CA LEU A 43 1.53 -11.36 -8.00
C LEU A 43 3.02 -10.99 -7.95
N MET A 44 3.59 -10.46 -9.04
CA MET A 44 4.99 -10.05 -9.09
C MET A 44 5.30 -8.94 -8.07
N PHE A 45 4.42 -7.94 -7.97
CA PHE A 45 4.50 -6.90 -6.95
C PHE A 45 4.52 -7.50 -5.54
N THR A 46 3.58 -8.41 -5.25
CA THR A 46 3.44 -9.05 -3.94
C THR A 46 4.68 -9.86 -3.57
N ILE A 47 5.23 -10.65 -4.50
CA ILE A 47 6.45 -11.43 -4.29
C ILE A 47 7.63 -10.50 -3.98
N HIS A 48 7.80 -9.42 -4.76
CA HIS A 48 8.90 -8.47 -4.55
C HIS A 48 8.76 -7.71 -3.23
N LEU A 49 7.54 -7.30 -2.89
CA LEU A 49 7.24 -6.62 -1.63
C LEU A 49 7.65 -7.49 -0.43
N PHE A 50 7.26 -8.77 -0.41
CA PHE A 50 7.63 -9.67 0.67
C PHE A 50 9.12 -9.99 0.68
N TYR A 51 9.73 -10.18 -0.48
CA TYR A 51 11.17 -10.38 -0.58
C TYR A 51 11.95 -9.22 0.08
N ARG A 52 11.54 -7.97 -0.17
CA ARG A 52 12.16 -6.78 0.44
C ARG A 52 11.91 -6.66 1.93
N LEU A 53 10.69 -6.93 2.38
CA LEU A 53 10.34 -6.88 3.80
C LEU A 53 11.07 -7.94 4.63
N ILE A 54 11.31 -9.12 4.07
CA ILE A 54 11.94 -10.24 4.79
C ILE A 54 13.47 -10.11 4.79
N ASN A 55 14.08 -9.69 3.68
CA ASN A 55 15.52 -9.85 3.47
C ASN A 55 16.36 -8.58 3.63
N HIS A 56 15.75 -7.39 3.74
CA HIS A 56 16.49 -6.13 3.61
C HIS A 56 16.30 -5.14 4.77
N ASP A 57 15.62 -5.51 5.86
CA ASP A 57 15.22 -4.59 6.95
C ASP A 57 14.50 -3.32 6.44
N ASN A 58 13.93 -3.39 5.23
CA ASN A 58 13.28 -2.26 4.58
C ASN A 58 11.99 -1.89 5.32
N THR A 59 11.71 -0.59 5.43
CA THR A 59 10.39 -0.15 5.84
C THR A 59 9.36 -0.50 4.77
N LEU A 60 8.08 -0.67 5.15
CA LEU A 60 7.01 -0.94 4.19
C LEU A 60 6.94 0.11 3.05
N GLY A 61 7.24 1.37 3.36
CA GLY A 61 7.26 2.43 2.35
C GLY A 61 8.35 2.23 1.30
N GLU A 62 9.55 1.83 1.73
CA GLU A 62 10.68 1.53 0.85
C GLU A 62 10.43 0.28 0.03
N ALA A 63 9.92 -0.78 0.67
CA ALA A 63 9.59 -2.03 0.00
C ALA A 63 8.50 -1.85 -1.08
N VAL A 64 7.47 -1.03 -0.82
CA VAL A 64 6.47 -0.69 -1.85
C VAL A 64 7.06 0.19 -2.94
N ARG A 65 7.91 1.17 -2.61
CA ARG A 65 8.56 2.02 -3.62
C ARG A 65 9.41 1.18 -4.58
N GLU A 66 10.15 0.22 -4.06
CA GLU A 66 10.99 -0.68 -4.87
C GLU A 66 10.16 -1.70 -5.64
N ALA A 67 9.14 -2.31 -5.02
CA ALA A 67 8.26 -3.25 -5.71
C ALA A 67 7.45 -2.58 -6.85
N ARG A 68 7.18 -1.27 -6.75
CA ARG A 68 6.56 -0.48 -7.83
C ARG A 68 7.46 -0.27 -9.04
N LEU A 69 8.77 -0.54 -8.97
CA LEU A 69 9.63 -0.49 -10.16
C LEU A 69 9.28 -1.58 -11.19
N ILE A 70 8.49 -2.59 -10.79
CA ILE A 70 7.91 -3.60 -11.70
C ILE A 70 6.73 -3.02 -12.50
N ASP A 71 6.22 -1.86 -12.04
CA ASP A 71 5.06 -1.14 -12.58
C ASP A 71 5.41 0.37 -12.70
N GLU A 72 6.43 0.69 -13.49
CA GLU A 72 6.83 2.08 -13.74
C GLU A 72 5.73 2.89 -14.45
N GLU A 73 4.86 2.23 -15.22
CA GLU A 73 3.87 2.90 -16.07
C GLU A 73 2.58 3.27 -15.33
N THR A 74 2.04 2.38 -14.47
CA THR A 74 0.68 2.60 -13.92
C THR A 74 0.68 3.09 -12.48
N CYS A 75 1.81 3.00 -11.77
CA CYS A 75 1.93 3.50 -10.39
C CYS A 75 0.79 2.97 -9.48
N THR A 76 0.34 1.73 -9.68
CA THR A 76 -0.97 1.26 -9.20
C THR A 76 -1.05 1.09 -7.69
N PHE A 77 0.06 0.77 -7.02
CA PHE A 77 0.04 0.53 -5.58
C PHE A 77 0.30 1.80 -4.77
N ARG A 78 -0.55 2.05 -3.77
CA ARG A 78 -0.41 3.16 -2.82
C ARG A 78 -0.36 2.68 -1.37
N VAL A 79 0.46 3.35 -0.57
CA VAL A 79 0.57 3.12 0.88
C VAL A 79 -0.21 4.21 1.62
N TYR A 80 -1.07 3.78 2.53
CA TYR A 80 -1.83 4.60 3.45
C TYR A 80 -1.35 4.32 4.87
N LYS A 81 -1.13 5.35 5.68
CA LYS A 81 -0.64 5.21 7.06
C LYS A 81 -1.57 5.91 8.03
N LYS A 82 -1.71 5.35 9.23
CA LYS A 82 -2.37 5.99 10.37
C LYS A 82 -1.42 7.04 10.96
N TYR A 83 -1.85 8.29 11.09
CA TYR A 83 -1.12 9.30 11.88
C TYR A 83 -1.90 9.59 13.17
N GLU A 84 -1.19 9.68 14.30
CA GLU A 84 -1.74 10.14 15.58
C GLU A 84 -1.91 11.65 15.55
N THR A 85 -3.06 12.12 15.10
CA THR A 85 -3.83 13.25 15.65
C THR A 85 -4.95 13.59 14.67
N HIS A 86 -6.15 13.69 15.22
CA HIS A 86 -7.38 14.24 14.65
C HIS A 86 -7.34 14.63 13.17
N LEU A 87 -7.99 13.81 12.33
CA LEU A 87 -8.74 14.23 11.15
C LEU A 87 -8.02 15.16 10.16
N PHE A 88 -6.86 14.76 9.61
CA PHE A 88 -6.34 15.41 8.40
C PHE A 88 -5.82 14.38 7.41
N TYR A 89 -6.54 14.29 6.30
CA TYR A 89 -6.07 13.95 4.96
C TYR A 89 -4.94 12.92 4.91
N ILE A 90 -5.30 11.71 4.46
CA ILE A 90 -4.37 10.79 3.83
C ILE A 90 -3.48 11.61 2.90
N ARG A 91 -2.23 11.83 3.33
CA ARG A 91 -1.22 12.57 2.58
C ARG A 91 -0.91 11.76 1.32
N MET A 92 -1.60 12.09 0.24
CA MET A 92 -1.20 11.72 -1.10
C MET A 92 0.13 12.40 -1.38
N ASN A 93 1.25 11.70 -1.15
CA ASN A 93 2.50 12.04 -1.81
C ASN A 93 2.33 11.69 -3.30
N VAL A 94 1.61 12.56 -4.01
CA VAL A 94 1.69 12.67 -5.46
C VAL A 94 3.03 13.34 -5.71
N PHE A 95 4.00 12.57 -6.20
CA PHE A 95 5.15 13.16 -6.88
C PHE A 95 4.58 13.88 -8.11
N HIS A 96 4.68 15.21 -8.11
CA HIS A 96 4.48 16.00 -9.31
C HIS A 96 5.60 15.66 -10.29
N ILE A 97 5.22 15.20 -11.49
CA ILE A 97 5.98 15.35 -12.72
C ILE A 97 5.15 16.27 -13.61
#